data_AF-A0A2P1PZR7-F1
#
_entry.id   AF-A0A2P1PZR7-F1
#
_cell.length_a   1.000
_cell.length_b   1.000
_cell.length_c   1.000
_cell.angle_alpha   90.00
_cell.angle_beta   90.00
_cell.angle_gamma   90.00
#
_symmetry.space_group_name_H-M   'P 1'
#
loop_
_entity.id
_entity.type
_entity.pdbx_description
1 polymer ?
#
loop_
_entity_poly.entity_id
_entity_poly.type
_entity_poly.pdbx_seq_one_letter_code
_entity_poly.pdbx_strand_id
1 'polypeptide(L)'
;MSKEKLWAKRIRAFERSGLSRRAWCVQEKVQLSTLDYWRSRLRRATEPALVPVVVDSTSAAKEIEIRLGDVQMRLPVDVDADWLCRVLRGLR
;
A
#
# COMPACT_ATOMS: atom_id res chain seq x y z
N MET A 1 -10.34 9.76 -35.37
CA MET A 1 -9.96 9.33 -34.00
C MET A 1 -8.89 8.25 -34.10
N SER A 2 -7.68 8.44 -33.53
CA SER A 2 -6.62 7.42 -33.59
C SER A 2 -7.00 6.18 -32.77
N LYS A 3 -6.57 4.98 -33.21
CA LYS A 3 -6.71 3.72 -32.46
C LYS A 3 -6.13 3.83 -31.05
N GLU A 4 -5.03 4.58 -30.90
CA GLU A 4 -4.39 4.83 -29.59
C GLU A 4 -5.31 5.58 -28.62
N LYS A 5 -6.02 6.62 -29.09
CA LYS A 5 -6.97 7.37 -28.26
C LYS A 5 -8.16 6.51 -27.82
N LEU A 6 -8.65 5.63 -28.70
CA LEU A 6 -9.70 4.67 -28.36
C LEU A 6 -9.26 3.71 -27.26
N TRP A 7 -8.07 3.13 -27.40
CA TRP A 7 -7.53 2.18 -26.42
C TRP A 7 -7.14 2.84 -25.11
N ALA A 8 -6.65 4.07 -25.13
CA ALA A 8 -6.43 4.85 -23.91
C ALA A 8 -7.74 5.06 -23.13
N LYS A 9 -8.85 5.39 -23.82
CA LYS A 9 -10.17 5.52 -23.18
C LYS A 9 -10.64 4.18 -22.58
N ARG A 10 -10.46 3.07 -23.31
CA ARG A 10 -10.84 1.73 -22.84
C ARG A 10 -10.00 1.28 -21.64
N ILE A 11 -8.71 1.53 -21.63
CA ILE A 11 -7.83 1.20 -20.50
C ILE A 11 -8.21 2.02 -19.26
N ARG A 12 -8.51 3.32 -19.40
CA ARG A 12 -9.04 4.13 -18.28
C ARG A 12 -10.38 3.61 -17.77
N ALA A 13 -11.24 3.06 -18.65
CA ALA A 13 -12.48 2.43 -18.23
C ALA A 13 -12.25 1.11 -17.47
N PHE A 14 -11.28 0.31 -17.91
CA PHE A 14 -10.82 -0.88 -17.20
C PHE A 14 -10.28 -0.54 -15.81
N GLU A 15 -9.37 0.43 -15.70
CA GLU A 15 -8.76 0.82 -14.41
C GLU A 15 -9.80 1.32 -13.40
N ARG A 16 -10.81 2.09 -13.86
CA ARG A 16 -11.92 2.53 -13.01
C ARG A 16 -12.92 1.44 -12.64
N SER A 17 -12.97 0.34 -13.39
CA SER A 17 -13.94 -0.73 -13.13
C SER A 17 -13.59 -1.56 -11.89
N GLY A 18 -12.31 -1.58 -11.47
CA GLY A 18 -11.84 -2.44 -10.38
C GLY A 18 -11.91 -3.95 -10.70
N LEU A 19 -12.32 -4.33 -11.90
CA LEU A 19 -12.47 -5.72 -12.32
C LEU A 19 -11.11 -6.34 -12.66
N SER A 20 -11.04 -7.67 -12.56
CA SER A 20 -9.91 -8.40 -13.14
C SER A 20 -9.91 -8.27 -14.67
N ARG A 21 -8.74 -8.35 -15.30
CA ARG A 21 -8.60 -8.30 -16.76
C ARG A 21 -9.53 -9.26 -17.49
N ARG A 22 -9.63 -10.50 -17.00
CA ARG A 22 -10.48 -11.54 -17.60
C ARG A 22 -11.96 -11.15 -17.53
N ALA A 23 -12.42 -10.71 -16.35
CA ALA A 23 -13.81 -10.29 -16.16
C ALA A 23 -14.17 -9.10 -17.06
N TRP A 24 -13.30 -8.09 -17.12
CA TRP A 24 -13.50 -6.92 -17.98
C TRP A 24 -13.50 -7.29 -19.47
N CYS A 25 -12.58 -8.14 -19.91
CA CYS A 25 -12.53 -8.64 -21.29
C CYS A 25 -13.80 -9.38 -21.70
N VAL A 26 -14.37 -10.19 -20.80
CA VAL A 26 -15.64 -10.89 -21.05
C VAL A 26 -16.80 -9.89 -21.18
N GLN A 27 -16.88 -8.92 -20.27
CA GLN A 27 -17.94 -7.89 -20.28
C GLN A 27 -17.88 -7.01 -21.54
N GLU A 28 -16.70 -6.55 -21.91
CA GLU A 28 -16.49 -5.63 -23.03
C GLU A 28 -16.33 -6.32 -24.39
N LYS A 29 -16.40 -7.67 -24.41
CA LYS A 29 -16.17 -8.53 -25.59
C LYS A 29 -14.85 -8.20 -26.28
N VAL A 30 -13.79 -8.06 -25.47
CA VAL A 30 -12.43 -7.76 -25.91
C VAL A 30 -11.54 -8.96 -25.65
N GLN A 31 -10.71 -9.31 -26.63
CA GLN A 31 -9.69 -10.35 -26.44
C GLN A 31 -8.63 -9.89 -25.41
N LEU A 32 -8.28 -10.79 -24.49
CA LEU A 32 -7.29 -10.52 -23.45
C LEU A 32 -5.92 -10.12 -24.02
N SER A 33 -5.48 -10.80 -25.08
CA SER A 33 -4.24 -10.50 -25.78
C SER A 33 -4.22 -9.09 -26.36
N THR A 34 -5.36 -8.62 -26.88
CA THR A 34 -5.49 -7.25 -27.40
C THR A 34 -5.40 -6.22 -26.27
N LEU A 35 -6.07 -6.47 -25.13
CA LEU A 35 -5.96 -5.60 -23.96
C LEU A 35 -4.51 -5.50 -23.47
N ASP A 36 -3.83 -6.63 -23.29
CA ASP A 36 -2.45 -6.65 -22.79
C ASP A 36 -1.48 -6.00 -23.79
N TYR A 37 -1.66 -6.20 -25.10
CA TYR A 37 -0.88 -5.52 -26.14
C TYR A 37 -0.98 -4.00 -26.00
N TRP A 38 -2.21 -3.46 -25.94
CA TRP A 38 -2.42 -2.01 -25.84
C TRP A 38 -1.95 -1.43 -24.51
N ARG A 39 -2.08 -2.17 -23.40
CA ARG A 39 -1.51 -1.75 -22.11
C ARG A 39 0.01 -1.61 -22.18
N SER A 40 0.70 -2.59 -22.75
CA SER A 40 2.15 -2.52 -22.92
C SER A 40 2.56 -1.39 -23.89
N ARG A 41 1.85 -1.26 -25.02
CA ARG A 41 2.14 -0.23 -26.03
C ARG A 41 1.98 1.19 -25.48
N LEU A 42 0.89 1.47 -24.76
CA LEU A 42 0.65 2.79 -24.16
C LEU A 42 1.59 3.08 -22.98
N ARG A 43 1.96 2.05 -22.21
CA ARG A 43 2.97 2.20 -21.15
C ARG A 43 4.36 2.49 -21.70
N ARG A 44 4.72 2.02 -22.90
CA ARG A 44 6.01 2.38 -23.54
C ARG A 44 5.99 3.77 -24.17
N ALA A 45 4.82 4.22 -24.60
CA ALA A 45 4.64 5.59 -25.13
C ALA A 45 4.68 6.66 -24.02
N THR A 46 4.47 6.25 -22.77
CA THR A 46 4.66 7.10 -21.59
C THR A 46 6.01 6.74 -21.01
N GLU A 47 6.95 7.69 -20.87
CA GLU A 47 8.21 7.39 -20.20
C GLU A 47 7.95 6.79 -18.81
N PRO A 48 8.73 5.81 -18.34
CA PRO A 48 8.55 5.23 -17.02
C PRO A 48 8.76 6.32 -15.96
N ALA A 49 7.66 6.88 -15.47
CA ALA A 49 7.67 7.79 -14.34
C ALA A 49 7.84 6.98 -13.06
N LEU A 50 8.82 7.35 -12.23
CA LEU A 50 8.92 6.84 -10.86
C LEU A 50 7.70 7.31 -10.09
N VAL A 51 6.83 6.38 -9.71
CA VAL A 51 5.70 6.66 -8.82
C VAL A 51 6.22 6.60 -7.38
N PRO A 52 6.14 7.69 -6.58
CA PRO A 52 6.51 7.64 -5.18
C PRO A 52 5.61 6.64 -4.46
N VAL A 53 6.21 5.59 -3.89
CA VAL A 53 5.52 4.71 -2.95
C VAL A 53 5.58 5.41 -1.60
N VAL A 54 4.44 5.97 -1.17
CA VAL A 54 4.30 6.48 0.19
C VAL A 54 4.23 5.26 1.10
N VAL A 55 5.35 4.93 1.72
CA VAL A 55 5.36 4.07 2.90
C VAL A 55 4.75 4.88 4.03
N ASP A 56 3.51 4.55 4.40
CA ASP A 56 2.91 4.98 5.66
C ASP A 56 3.69 4.31 6.79
N SER A 57 4.83 4.88 7.15
CA SER A 57 5.56 4.58 8.39
C SER A 57 4.80 5.15 9.60
N THR A 58 3.47 5.06 9.61
CA THR A 58 2.64 5.48 10.74
C THR A 58 2.47 4.31 11.69
N SER A 59 3.60 3.87 12.24
CA SER A 59 3.61 3.23 13.54
C SER A 59 4.73 3.87 14.34
N ALA A 60 4.55 5.15 14.66
CA ALA A 60 5.16 5.70 15.85
C ALA A 60 4.59 4.87 17.01
N ALA A 61 5.33 3.85 17.45
CA ALA A 61 4.97 3.08 18.62
C ALA A 61 4.84 4.09 19.77
N LYS A 62 3.61 4.35 20.21
CA LYS A 62 3.33 5.32 21.28
C LYS A 62 3.52 4.70 22.66
N GLU A 63 3.68 3.38 22.72
CA GLU A 63 3.78 2.62 23.96
C GLU A 63 4.96 1.65 23.95
N ILE A 64 5.58 1.54 25.11
CA ILE A 64 6.58 0.56 25.50
C ILE A 64 5.87 -0.50 26.33
N GLU A 65 6.00 -1.76 25.96
CA GLU A 65 5.57 -2.90 26.78
C GLU A 65 6.80 -3.54 27.43
N ILE A 66 6.75 -3.70 28.75
CA ILE A 66 7.80 -4.34 29.55
C ILE A 66 7.19 -5.54 30.26
N ARG A 67 7.84 -6.71 30.17
CA ARG A 67 7.44 -7.95 30.85
C ARG A 67 8.56 -8.45 31.75
N LEU A 68 8.27 -8.59 33.05
CA LEU A 68 9.17 -9.20 34.05
C LEU A 68 8.42 -10.31 34.78
N GLY A 69 8.71 -11.57 34.47
CA GLY A 69 7.98 -12.71 35.03
C GLY A 69 6.48 -12.60 34.73
N ASP A 70 5.66 -12.62 35.78
CA ASP A 70 4.19 -12.48 35.70
C ASP A 70 3.71 -11.02 35.64
N VAL A 71 4.62 -10.05 35.74
CA VAL A 71 4.30 -8.62 35.69
C VAL A 71 4.43 -8.12 34.25
N GLN A 72 3.35 -7.52 33.74
CA GLN A 72 3.31 -6.84 32.45
C GLN A 72 2.95 -5.37 32.67
N MET A 73 3.74 -4.46 32.09
CA MET A 73 3.52 -3.03 32.17
C MET A 73 3.52 -2.41 30.77
N ARG A 74 2.55 -1.53 30.51
CA ARG A 74 2.46 -0.72 29.28
C ARG A 74 2.61 0.73 29.66
N LEU A 75 3.56 1.42 29.03
CA LEU A 75 3.91 2.80 29.32
C LEU A 75 3.98 3.58 28.03
N PRO A 76 3.77 4.91 28.04
CA PRO A 76 4.03 5.70 26.85
C PRO A 76 5.54 5.83 26.59
N VAL A 77 5.93 6.10 25.34
CA VAL A 77 7.34 6.26 24.92
C VAL A 77 8.06 7.45 25.57
N ASP A 78 7.32 8.44 26.04
CA ASP A 78 7.84 9.64 26.70
C ASP A 78 8.07 9.48 28.20
N VAL A 79 8.00 8.25 28.73
CA VAL A 79 8.23 7.97 30.14
C VAL A 79 9.66 8.33 30.56
N ASP A 80 9.77 9.03 31.68
CA ASP A 80 11.06 9.38 32.28
C ASP A 80 11.85 8.12 32.68
N ALA A 81 13.09 8.03 32.21
CA ALA A 81 13.93 6.85 32.39
C ALA A 81 14.31 6.64 33.86
N ASP A 82 14.55 7.71 34.60
CA ASP A 82 14.93 7.65 36.02
C ASP A 82 13.75 7.20 36.88
N TRP A 83 12.54 7.70 36.61
CA TRP A 83 11.31 7.24 37.23
C TRP A 83 11.05 5.76 36.95
N LEU A 84 11.17 5.34 35.68
CA LEU A 84 10.99 3.93 35.31
C LEU A 84 11.97 3.03 36.07
N CYS A 85 13.23 3.44 36.16
CA CYS A 85 14.23 2.72 36.95
C CYS A 85 13.88 2.65 38.44
N ARG A 86 13.29 3.70 39.03
CA ARG A 86 12.84 3.67 40.44
C ARG A 86 11.70 2.67 40.65
N VAL A 87 10.71 2.67 39.75
CA VAL A 87 9.58 1.73 39.80
C VAL A 87 10.08 0.29 39.68
N LEU A 88 10.94 0.01 38.69
CA LEU A 88 11.50 -1.33 38.49
C LEU A 88 12.32 -1.81 39.68
N ARG A 89 13.05 -0.91 40.37
CA ARG A 89 13.79 -1.26 41.59
C ARG A 89 12.89 -1.56 42.79
N GLY A 90 11.72 -0.91 42.88
CA GLY A 90 10.75 -1.13 43.95
C GLY A 90 9.90 -2.39 43.81
N LEU A 91 9.92 -3.04 42.64
CA LEU A 91 9.22 -4.31 42.35
C LEU A 91 10.06 -5.55 42.70
N ARG A 92 11.23 -5.36 43.31
CA ARG A 92 12.13 -6.44 43.75
C ARG A 92 11.79 -6.93 45.16
#